data_AF-A0A0C4EW70-F1
#
_entry.id   AF-A0A0C4EW70-F1
#
_cell.length_a   1.000
_cell.length_b   1.000
_cell.length_c   1.000
_cell.angle_alpha   90.00
_cell.angle_beta   90.00
_cell.angle_gamma   90.00
#
_symmetry.space_group_name_H-M   'P 1'
#
loop_
_entity.id
_entity.type
_entity.pdbx_description
1 polymer ?
#
loop_
_entity_poly.entity_id
_entity_poly.type
_entity_poly.pdbx_seq_one_letter_code
_entity_poly.pdbx_strand_id
1 'polypeptide(L)'
;MVSILGGRKWMTTSELTKPPPSSSCGCAAAQLVDVGCPGGVAGEHGDDGQRRILADRLGPEETHPPAAIADFLRQRWAELITPSCFELDADYRLSLKPRETAEQPPLATLAAIASLLSVYVQTNYTGPAHAGRPPIAVLAQTSDPDAEAELNAASLDALSLAGEPAYHLAKSATFLLMAILLIDQLSSSAAEFPTVIWWKLRAEILRRQLFDQPIPLPSQLLDQIHRLAHALPSADPCDLDLLPMLTLERGLAEHLTGNEKAANRLFRDAVSQAKFEYQLTGIPGKRTKFQEKEISQLVVLAQSRTRPTTATATSSTAVPSPSTQESMPVTLTLDDDTLMEKTQFTQSADSPLQLDPSNQPSLYPLDQALLLALSLSIKNTSPAHGLTNAQMAPFIERVLENPNNWSIHSMALLIRSRLEAHRTRTVERGLLQLQALVDQLSKDAENDPADKSTALERVRWTWSLALPSRWELERELGQKFSGLGLTRSALEIFERLEMWEHVVQCHLNLDSKTIGISLVRELIEGKKIESSLKMSRSRSTREPKRLGKLWCLLAELEGKPEHWETAWTVSQHTSSRAMRSLGAHHFMQGDYPKAKQCLLRALDINPSSTRP
;
A
#
# COMPACT_ATOMS: atom_id res chain seq x y z
N MET A 1 -17.79 -19.96 -23.48
CA MET A 1 -17.16 -19.17 -22.40
C MET A 1 -18.19 -18.80 -21.31
N VAL A 2 -19.08 -19.74 -20.92
CA VAL A 2 -20.13 -19.57 -19.87
C VAL A 2 -20.25 -20.83 -18.97
N SER A 3 -19.32 -21.78 -19.02
CA SER A 3 -19.50 -23.08 -18.32
C SER A 3 -18.38 -23.51 -17.38
N ILE A 4 -17.53 -22.59 -16.89
CA ILE A 4 -16.49 -22.92 -15.89
C ILE A 4 -16.61 -22.04 -14.62
N LEU A 5 -17.70 -21.28 -14.44
CA LEU A 5 -17.92 -20.44 -13.25
C LEU A 5 -19.03 -20.95 -12.30
N GLY A 6 -19.44 -22.21 -12.42
CA GLY A 6 -20.45 -22.79 -11.53
C GLY A 6 -19.82 -23.69 -10.47
N GLY A 7 -19.54 -23.16 -9.27
CA GLY A 7 -18.92 -24.02 -8.25
C GLY A 7 -18.73 -23.54 -6.83
N ARG A 8 -19.35 -22.45 -6.34
CA ARG A 8 -19.51 -22.23 -4.89
C ARG A 8 -20.87 -21.58 -4.60
N LYS A 9 -21.81 -22.38 -4.10
CA LYS A 9 -23.11 -21.91 -3.58
C LYS A 9 -22.86 -21.14 -2.29
N TRP A 10 -23.17 -19.85 -2.31
CA TRP A 10 -23.34 -19.02 -1.14
C TRP A 10 -24.67 -19.41 -0.48
N MET A 11 -24.63 -20.00 0.72
CA MET A 11 -25.84 -20.28 1.50
C MET A 11 -26.26 -19.02 2.24
N THR A 12 -27.43 -18.50 1.87
CA THR A 12 -28.19 -17.47 2.58
C THR A 12 -28.76 -18.03 3.88
N THR A 13 -28.57 -17.31 4.97
CA THR A 13 -29.14 -17.56 6.29
C THR A 13 -30.62 -17.18 6.32
N SER A 14 -31.52 -18.17 6.36
CA SER A 14 -32.86 -18.00 6.94
C SER A 14 -33.44 -19.36 7.31
N GLU A 15 -34.13 -19.39 8.46
CA GLU A 15 -35.03 -20.43 9.00
C GLU A 15 -34.46 -21.35 10.09
N LEU A 16 -34.80 -20.95 11.33
CA LEU A 16 -34.95 -21.83 12.49
C LEU A 16 -36.03 -22.90 12.23
N THR A 17 -35.77 -24.16 12.58
CA THR A 17 -36.50 -24.95 13.62
C THR A 17 -36.20 -26.46 13.60
N LYS A 18 -35.92 -26.99 14.80
CA LYS A 18 -36.04 -28.38 15.33
C LYS A 18 -34.99 -29.47 14.96
N PRO A 19 -34.57 -30.32 15.95
CA PRO A 19 -33.59 -31.41 15.79
C PRO A 19 -34.27 -32.78 15.57
N PRO A 20 -33.54 -33.80 15.06
CA PRO A 20 -33.46 -35.10 15.76
C PRO A 20 -32.12 -35.87 15.46
N PRO A 21 -31.97 -37.19 15.69
CA PRO A 21 -31.66 -37.81 16.98
C PRO A 21 -30.38 -38.69 16.95
N SER A 22 -30.06 -39.22 18.13
CA SER A 22 -28.98 -40.17 18.48
C SER A 22 -29.10 -41.58 17.87
N SER A 23 -27.97 -42.14 17.43
CA SER A 23 -27.54 -43.58 17.47
C SER A 23 -26.37 -43.73 16.47
N SER A 24 -25.37 -44.61 16.58
CA SER A 24 -24.97 -45.65 17.52
C SER A 24 -23.53 -46.06 17.18
N CYS A 25 -22.75 -46.39 18.22
CA CYS A 25 -21.64 -47.35 18.32
C CYS A 25 -20.90 -47.86 17.07
N GLY A 26 -19.57 -47.89 17.21
CA GLY A 26 -18.68 -48.76 16.45
C GLY A 26 -17.21 -48.70 16.87
N CYS A 27 -16.91 -48.84 18.17
CA CYS A 27 -15.54 -49.03 18.66
C CYS A 27 -15.11 -50.50 18.59
N ALA A 28 -13.92 -50.74 18.05
CA ALA A 28 -13.02 -51.86 18.35
C ALA A 28 -11.61 -51.21 18.47
N ALA A 29 -11.03 -50.97 19.65
CA ALA A 29 -10.58 -51.85 20.73
C ALA A 29 -9.25 -52.57 20.43
N ALA A 30 -8.38 -52.49 21.45
CA ALA A 30 -7.10 -53.16 21.70
C ALA A 30 -5.83 -52.42 21.23
N GLN A 31 -4.80 -52.18 22.07
CA GLN A 31 -4.50 -52.65 23.43
C GLN A 31 -3.26 -51.88 23.98
N LEU A 32 -3.30 -51.50 25.27
CA LEU A 32 -2.28 -51.73 26.35
C LEU A 32 -0.82 -51.20 26.13
N VAL A 33 -0.05 -50.58 27.04
CA VAL A 33 0.09 -50.41 28.52
C VAL A 33 1.03 -49.20 28.68
N ASP A 34 0.69 -48.13 29.39
CA ASP A 34 0.87 -47.83 30.82
C ASP A 34 2.32 -47.58 31.31
N VAL A 35 2.40 -46.66 32.29
CA VAL A 35 3.47 -46.34 33.25
C VAL A 35 4.52 -45.25 32.87
N GLY A 36 4.42 -44.13 33.59
CA GLY A 36 5.59 -43.59 34.30
C GLY A 36 5.90 -42.09 34.13
N CYS A 37 5.30 -41.24 34.96
CA CYS A 37 5.98 -40.02 35.40
C CYS A 37 7.19 -40.38 36.28
N PRO A 38 8.29 -39.63 36.17
CA PRO A 38 8.75 -38.91 37.35
C PRO A 38 9.16 -37.46 37.02
N GLY A 39 8.97 -36.59 38.00
CA GLY A 39 9.39 -35.20 37.93
C GLY A 39 10.90 -35.01 38.10
N GLY A 40 11.35 -33.79 37.81
CA GLY A 40 12.56 -33.24 38.40
C GLY A 40 13.50 -32.52 37.44
N VAL A 41 13.82 -31.28 37.84
CA VAL A 41 15.08 -30.55 37.66
C VAL A 41 15.15 -29.57 36.48
N ALA A 42 14.99 -28.30 36.87
CA ALA A 42 15.44 -27.12 36.16
C ALA A 42 16.95 -27.20 35.88
N GLY A 43 17.34 -27.00 34.62
CA GLY A 43 18.72 -26.79 34.20
C GLY A 43 18.85 -25.42 33.55
N GLU A 44 19.25 -24.43 34.34
CA GLU A 44 19.93 -23.25 33.84
C GLU A 44 21.26 -23.68 33.23
N HIS A 45 21.53 -23.32 31.98
CA HIS A 45 22.88 -22.97 31.50
C HIS A 45 22.85 -22.50 30.04
N GLY A 46 23.41 -21.30 29.82
CA GLY A 46 24.03 -20.96 28.54
C GLY A 46 23.72 -19.59 27.94
N ASP A 47 23.80 -18.48 28.69
CA ASP A 47 23.71 -17.12 28.10
C ASP A 47 24.74 -16.12 28.65
N ASP A 48 26.00 -16.56 28.79
CA ASP A 48 27.13 -15.68 29.19
C ASP A 48 28.04 -15.29 28.00
N GLY A 49 27.66 -15.65 26.77
CA GLY A 49 28.43 -15.29 25.55
C GLY A 49 28.05 -13.94 24.92
N GLN A 50 26.83 -13.45 25.16
CA GLN A 50 26.26 -12.28 24.47
C GLN A 50 26.67 -10.92 25.08
N ARG A 51 27.21 -10.90 26.30
CA ARG A 51 27.51 -9.65 27.03
C ARG A 51 28.79 -8.94 26.60
N ARG A 52 29.70 -9.61 25.86
CA ARG A 52 31.08 -9.12 25.71
C ARG A 52 31.39 -8.29 24.46
N ILE A 53 30.53 -8.25 23.45
CA ILE A 53 30.88 -7.64 22.14
C ILE A 53 30.14 -6.31 21.87
N LEU A 54 29.03 -6.04 22.57
CA LEU A 54 28.37 -4.72 22.57
C LEU A 54 29.00 -3.71 23.55
N ALA A 55 29.84 -4.17 24.48
CA ALA A 55 30.46 -3.35 25.53
C ALA A 55 31.66 -2.51 25.04
N ASP A 56 32.24 -2.79 23.87
CA ASP A 56 33.47 -2.13 23.42
C ASP A 56 33.24 -0.87 22.57
N ARG A 57 31.98 -0.50 22.25
CA ARG A 57 31.66 0.70 21.44
C ARG A 57 30.75 1.71 22.13
N LEU A 58 30.20 1.38 23.29
CA LEU A 58 29.42 2.29 24.11
C LEU A 58 30.22 2.48 25.40
N GLY A 59 30.50 3.73 25.77
CA GLY A 59 31.00 4.02 27.11
C GLY A 59 30.11 3.37 28.17
N PRO A 60 30.60 3.22 29.41
CA PRO A 60 30.07 2.26 30.39
C PRO A 60 28.65 2.51 30.94
N GLU A 61 27.78 3.27 30.26
CA GLU A 61 26.42 3.60 30.73
C GLU A 61 25.23 3.14 29.87
N GLU A 62 25.39 2.54 28.68
CA GLU A 62 24.20 2.07 27.92
C GLU A 62 24.38 0.67 27.31
N THR A 63 24.26 -0.36 28.14
CA THR A 63 24.13 -1.75 27.69
C THR A 63 22.65 -2.12 27.55
N HIS A 64 22.25 -2.54 26.35
CA HIS A 64 20.92 -2.97 25.84
C HIS A 64 20.22 -1.92 24.97
N PRO A 65 19.76 -2.26 23.74
CA PRO A 65 18.81 -1.41 23.04
C PRO A 65 17.59 -1.25 23.96
N PRO A 66 17.07 -0.03 24.17
CA PRO A 66 15.91 0.17 25.02
C PRO A 66 14.80 -0.82 24.64
N ALA A 67 14.11 -1.39 25.63
CA ALA A 67 13.13 -2.47 25.46
C ALA A 67 12.19 -2.25 24.25
N ALA A 68 11.82 -0.99 24.00
CA ALA A 68 11.01 -0.56 22.87
C ALA A 68 11.56 -0.98 21.47
N ILE A 69 12.87 -0.95 21.26
CA ILE A 69 13.48 -1.37 19.98
C ILE A 69 13.42 -2.89 19.85
N ALA A 70 13.69 -3.61 20.94
CA ALA A 70 13.61 -5.07 20.94
C ALA A 70 12.17 -5.53 20.67
N ASP A 71 11.17 -4.87 21.26
CA ASP A 71 9.76 -5.16 21.04
C ASP A 71 9.31 -4.81 19.62
N PHE A 72 9.86 -3.74 19.01
CA PHE A 72 9.58 -3.39 17.62
C PHE A 72 10.07 -4.49 16.67
N LEU A 73 11.32 -4.92 16.87
CA LEU A 73 11.96 -5.96 16.07
C LEU A 73 11.28 -7.34 16.27
N ARG A 74 10.76 -7.61 17.47
CA ARG A 74 9.98 -8.81 17.80
C ARG A 74 8.52 -8.75 17.35
N GLN A 75 8.13 -7.71 16.61
CA GLN A 75 6.76 -7.53 16.10
C GLN A 75 5.71 -7.35 17.21
N ARG A 76 6.13 -6.94 18.41
CA ARG A 76 5.24 -6.62 19.53
C ARG A 76 4.73 -5.18 19.44
N TRP A 77 4.24 -4.80 18.26
CA TRP A 77 3.84 -3.42 17.96
C TRP A 77 2.74 -2.91 18.91
N ALA A 78 1.86 -3.79 19.39
CA ALA A 78 0.81 -3.45 20.34
C ALA A 78 1.34 -3.03 21.72
N GLU A 79 2.53 -3.51 22.13
CA GLU A 79 3.15 -3.15 23.42
C GLU A 79 3.86 -1.79 23.35
N LEU A 80 4.17 -1.30 22.14
CA LEU A 80 4.84 -0.03 21.89
C LEU A 80 3.92 1.17 21.81
N ILE A 81 2.64 0.94 21.53
CA ILE A 81 1.66 2.01 21.43
C ILE A 81 1.27 2.41 22.85
N THR A 82 1.94 3.42 23.40
CA THR A 82 1.68 3.90 24.76
C THR A 82 0.45 4.83 24.77
N PRO A 83 -0.61 4.48 25.51
CA PRO A 83 -1.83 5.30 25.55
C PRO A 83 -1.68 6.58 26.38
N SER A 84 -0.62 6.68 27.19
CA SER A 84 -0.43 7.79 28.13
C SER A 84 -0.26 9.16 27.47
N CYS A 85 0.16 9.22 26.22
CA CYS A 85 0.48 10.46 25.49
C CYS A 85 -0.74 11.13 24.83
N PHE A 86 -1.87 10.43 24.74
CA PHE A 86 -3.03 10.89 23.98
C PHE A 86 -4.23 11.16 24.89
N GLU A 87 -5.07 12.10 24.47
CA GLU A 87 -6.37 12.41 25.07
C GLU A 87 -7.46 12.31 24.02
N LEU A 88 -8.65 11.91 24.48
CA LEU A 88 -9.83 11.77 23.67
C LEU A 88 -10.94 12.65 24.25
N ASP A 89 -11.44 13.58 23.46
CA ASP A 89 -12.60 14.40 23.83
C ASP A 89 -13.92 13.60 23.68
N ALA A 90 -15.03 14.14 24.20
CA ALA A 90 -16.37 13.55 24.10
C ALA A 90 -16.82 13.29 22.65
N ASP A 91 -16.29 14.05 21.69
CA ASP A 91 -16.53 13.90 20.24
C ASP A 91 -15.55 12.91 19.55
N TYR A 92 -14.82 12.10 20.32
CA TYR A 92 -13.77 11.20 19.83
C TYR A 92 -12.63 11.91 19.05
N ARG A 93 -12.44 13.21 19.31
CA ARG A 93 -11.31 13.97 18.74
C ARG A 93 -10.05 13.64 19.51
N LEU A 94 -9.02 13.21 18.78
CA LEU A 94 -7.72 12.85 19.32
C LEU A 94 -6.83 14.10 19.45
N SER A 95 -6.30 14.33 20.64
CA SER A 95 -5.27 15.35 20.89
C SER A 95 -4.08 14.75 21.63
N LEU A 96 -2.93 15.43 21.51
CA LEU A 96 -1.72 15.05 22.21
C LEU A 96 -1.61 15.84 23.52
N LYS A 97 -1.24 15.18 24.62
CA LYS A 97 -1.00 15.87 25.90
C LYS A 97 0.20 16.83 25.78
N PRO A 98 0.12 18.03 26.38
CA PRO A 98 1.30 18.87 26.56
C PRO A 98 2.40 18.11 27.29
N ARG A 99 3.67 18.38 26.95
CA ARG A 99 4.83 17.66 27.48
C ARG A 99 5.04 17.97 28.96
N GLU A 100 4.33 17.29 29.85
CA GLU A 100 4.58 17.33 31.30
C GLU A 100 5.68 16.31 31.67
N THR A 101 6.85 16.82 32.06
CA THR A 101 7.93 16.29 32.96
C THR A 101 8.19 14.79 33.18
N ALA A 102 7.65 13.88 32.38
CA ALA A 102 8.05 12.46 32.35
C ALA A 102 8.68 12.17 30.98
N GLU A 103 10.01 12.14 30.96
CA GLU A 103 10.85 11.91 29.79
C GLU A 103 10.56 10.52 29.19
N GLN A 104 9.71 10.44 28.16
CA GLN A 104 9.87 9.34 27.21
C GLN A 104 11.11 9.64 26.36
N PRO A 105 12.06 8.70 26.25
CA PRO A 105 13.25 8.92 25.45
C PRO A 105 12.85 9.09 23.98
N PRO A 106 13.42 10.06 23.25
CA PRO A 106 13.05 10.38 21.86
C PRO A 106 13.14 9.17 20.91
N LEU A 107 14.04 8.24 21.19
CA LEU A 107 14.18 6.98 20.46
C LEU A 107 12.99 6.03 20.66
N ALA A 108 12.38 6.00 21.85
CA ALA A 108 11.15 5.24 22.09
C ALA A 108 9.96 5.87 21.36
N THR A 109 9.88 7.20 21.31
CA THR A 109 8.87 7.91 20.51
C THR A 109 9.02 7.59 19.02
N LEU A 110 10.25 7.55 18.49
CA LEU A 110 10.52 7.11 17.12
C LEU A 110 10.10 5.65 16.87
N ALA A 111 10.38 4.73 17.81
CA ALA A 111 9.95 3.34 17.71
C ALA A 111 8.41 3.23 17.73
N ALA A 112 7.72 4.04 18.54
CA ALA A 112 6.26 4.12 18.55
C ALA A 112 5.71 4.65 17.22
N ILE A 113 6.28 5.72 16.65
CA ILE A 113 5.94 6.25 15.32
C ILE A 113 6.09 5.14 14.26
N ALA A 114 7.24 4.47 14.23
CA ALA A 114 7.51 3.38 13.29
C ALA A 114 6.49 2.24 13.42
N SER A 115 6.12 1.89 14.65
CA SER A 115 5.13 0.84 14.94
C SER A 115 3.73 1.22 14.46
N LEU A 116 3.26 2.42 14.80
CA LEU A 116 1.95 2.94 14.41
C LEU A 116 1.80 2.96 12.88
N LEU A 117 2.80 3.46 12.18
CA LEU A 117 2.85 3.47 10.73
C LEU A 117 2.88 2.07 10.15
N SER A 118 3.65 1.15 10.74
CA SER A 118 3.74 -0.25 10.29
C SER A 118 2.43 -1.01 10.46
N VAL A 119 1.73 -0.83 11.58
CA VAL A 119 0.40 -1.42 11.84
C VAL A 119 -0.62 -0.88 10.83
N TYR A 120 -0.59 0.43 10.55
CA TYR A 120 -1.48 1.04 9.57
C TYR A 120 -1.24 0.51 8.15
N VAL A 121 0.03 0.40 7.74
CA VAL A 121 0.43 -0.18 6.45
C VAL A 121 0.01 -1.65 6.36
N GLN A 122 0.23 -2.43 7.41
CA GLN A 122 -0.18 -3.83 7.43
C GLN A 122 -1.69 -3.97 7.23
N THR A 123 -2.47 -3.14 7.92
CA THR A 123 -3.93 -3.19 7.88
C THR A 123 -4.51 -2.83 6.51
N ASN A 124 -3.93 -1.84 5.83
CA ASN A 124 -4.52 -1.23 4.64
C ASN A 124 -3.78 -1.52 3.32
N TYR A 125 -2.55 -2.05 3.33
CA TYR A 125 -1.73 -2.19 2.12
C TYR A 125 -1.20 -3.60 1.91
N THR A 126 -0.61 -4.23 2.94
CA THR A 126 0.07 -5.52 2.75
C THR A 126 -0.72 -6.72 3.24
N GLY A 127 -1.67 -6.49 4.15
CA GLY A 127 -2.38 -7.58 4.82
C GLY A 127 -1.42 -8.53 5.55
N PRO A 128 -1.95 -9.66 6.05
CA PRO A 128 -3.35 -9.75 6.45
C PRO A 128 -3.69 -8.64 7.46
N ALA A 129 -4.95 -8.22 7.53
CA ALA A 129 -5.39 -7.15 8.41
C ALA A 129 -5.36 -7.60 9.88
N HIS A 130 -4.16 -7.72 10.48
CA HIS A 130 -3.92 -8.20 11.84
C HIS A 130 -4.97 -7.64 12.83
N ALA A 131 -5.59 -8.43 13.70
CA ALA A 131 -5.01 -9.26 14.78
C ALA A 131 -4.21 -8.45 15.84
N GLY A 132 -4.14 -7.12 15.71
CA GLY A 132 -3.71 -6.19 16.77
C GLY A 132 -4.91 -5.60 17.52
N ARG A 133 -4.66 -4.96 18.67
CA ARG A 133 -5.72 -4.23 19.40
C ARG A 133 -6.21 -3.04 18.57
N PRO A 134 -7.53 -2.84 18.40
CA PRO A 134 -8.04 -1.67 17.71
C PRO A 134 -7.65 -0.38 18.46
N PRO A 135 -7.53 0.77 17.78
CA PRO A 135 -7.23 2.06 18.39
C PRO A 135 -8.02 2.36 19.68
N ILE A 136 -9.32 2.08 19.72
CA ILE A 136 -10.14 2.32 20.91
C ILE A 136 -9.72 1.46 22.11
N ALA A 137 -9.27 0.23 21.87
CA ALA A 137 -8.76 -0.66 22.93
C ALA A 137 -7.41 -0.21 23.46
N VAL A 138 -6.63 0.50 22.66
CA VAL A 138 -5.40 1.14 23.10
C VAL A 138 -5.72 2.38 23.94
N LEU A 139 -6.54 3.30 23.41
CA LEU A 139 -6.77 4.62 24.00
C LEU A 139 -7.71 4.61 25.21
N ALA A 140 -8.83 3.90 25.09
CA ALA A 140 -9.90 3.90 26.09
C ALA A 140 -10.03 2.54 26.83
N GLN A 141 -9.23 1.53 26.47
CA GLN A 141 -9.32 0.18 27.00
C GLN A 141 -10.71 -0.47 26.85
N THR A 142 -11.47 -0.02 25.84
CA THR A 142 -12.77 -0.60 25.49
C THR A 142 -12.66 -1.39 24.18
N SER A 143 -13.65 -2.22 23.86
CA SER A 143 -13.72 -2.94 22.58
C SER A 143 -15.07 -2.75 21.90
N ASP A 144 -15.69 -1.59 22.15
CA ASP A 144 -16.98 -1.24 21.55
C ASP A 144 -16.78 -0.94 20.05
N PRO A 145 -17.37 -1.72 19.14
CA PRO A 145 -17.23 -1.52 17.70
C PRO A 145 -17.82 -0.19 17.23
N ASP A 146 -18.86 0.31 17.89
CA ASP A 146 -19.49 1.59 17.52
C ASP A 146 -18.56 2.75 17.87
N ALA A 147 -17.95 2.72 19.06
CA ALA A 147 -16.95 3.71 19.48
C ALA A 147 -15.69 3.69 18.59
N GLU A 148 -15.24 2.51 18.15
CA GLU A 148 -14.14 2.39 17.18
C GLU A 148 -14.50 3.03 15.84
N ALA A 149 -15.72 2.81 15.35
CA ALA A 149 -16.18 3.42 14.10
C ALA A 149 -16.24 4.95 14.20
N GLU A 150 -16.73 5.48 15.32
CA GLU A 150 -16.79 6.93 15.57
C GLU A 150 -15.39 7.55 15.68
N LEU A 151 -14.47 6.90 16.39
CA LEU A 151 -13.06 7.30 16.49
C LEU A 151 -12.37 7.30 15.13
N ASN A 152 -12.58 6.27 14.31
CA ASN A 152 -12.03 6.18 12.98
C ASN A 152 -12.58 7.29 12.07
N ALA A 153 -13.88 7.57 12.13
CA ALA A 153 -14.51 8.64 11.36
C ALA A 153 -13.98 10.03 11.76
N ALA A 154 -13.86 10.31 13.06
CA ALA A 154 -13.26 11.55 13.55
C ALA A 154 -11.80 11.70 13.10
N SER A 155 -11.04 10.60 13.09
CA SER A 155 -9.65 10.58 12.63
C SER A 155 -9.53 10.84 11.12
N LEU A 156 -10.45 10.31 10.31
CA LEU A 156 -10.50 10.55 8.87
C LEU A 156 -10.82 12.00 8.51
N ASP A 157 -11.73 12.63 9.25
CA ASP A 157 -12.02 14.07 9.10
C ASP A 157 -10.78 14.91 9.45
N ALA A 158 -10.07 14.58 10.54
CA ALA A 158 -8.81 15.25 10.90
C ALA A 158 -7.69 15.05 9.86
N LEU A 159 -7.67 13.90 9.17
CA LEU A 159 -6.72 13.60 8.12
C LEU A 159 -7.04 14.29 6.79
N SER A 160 -8.27 14.76 6.58
CA SER A 160 -8.66 15.47 5.35
C SER A 160 -7.79 16.70 5.08
N LEU A 161 -7.53 17.01 3.81
CA LEU A 161 -6.58 18.06 3.41
C LEU A 161 -7.01 18.71 2.08
N ALA A 162 -6.78 20.01 1.93
CA ALA A 162 -7.05 20.76 0.69
C ALA A 162 -8.46 20.55 0.11
N GLY A 163 -9.46 20.42 0.98
CA GLY A 163 -10.86 20.17 0.60
C GLY A 163 -11.18 18.74 0.15
N GLU A 164 -10.19 17.87 0.05
CA GLU A 164 -10.39 16.45 -0.25
C GLU A 164 -10.68 15.66 1.03
N PRO A 165 -11.81 14.94 1.11
CA PRO A 165 -12.09 14.02 2.20
C PRO A 165 -11.19 12.78 2.06
N ALA A 166 -10.75 12.24 3.19
CA ALA A 166 -10.06 10.95 3.22
C ALA A 166 -11.03 9.81 2.85
N TYR A 167 -10.51 8.74 2.26
CA TYR A 167 -11.31 7.57 1.91
C TYR A 167 -11.95 6.95 3.16
N HIS A 168 -13.28 6.91 3.19
CA HIS A 168 -14.06 6.67 4.40
C HIS A 168 -14.06 5.22 4.89
N LEU A 169 -13.70 4.26 4.03
CA LEU A 169 -13.55 2.84 4.40
C LEU A 169 -12.10 2.48 4.77
N ALA A 170 -11.19 3.45 4.84
CA ALA A 170 -9.86 3.20 5.38
C ALA A 170 -9.95 2.81 6.85
N LYS A 171 -9.29 1.70 7.20
CA LYS A 171 -9.37 1.10 8.53
C LYS A 171 -8.29 1.66 9.44
N SER A 172 -8.61 1.81 10.73
CA SER A 172 -7.66 2.21 11.78
C SER A 172 -6.87 3.49 11.44
N ALA A 173 -7.52 4.46 10.80
CA ALA A 173 -6.95 5.75 10.42
C ALA A 173 -6.38 6.53 11.62
N THR A 174 -6.90 6.24 12.82
CA THR A 174 -6.39 6.75 14.09
C THR A 174 -4.89 6.49 14.28
N PHE A 175 -4.36 5.32 13.86
CA PHE A 175 -2.92 5.05 14.01
C PHE A 175 -2.06 5.98 13.14
N LEU A 176 -2.52 6.29 11.93
CA LEU A 176 -1.85 7.27 11.07
C LEU A 176 -1.90 8.67 11.70
N LEU A 177 -3.04 9.07 12.25
CA LEU A 177 -3.19 10.36 12.93
C LEU A 177 -2.29 10.45 14.17
N MET A 178 -2.26 9.41 15.01
CA MET A 178 -1.36 9.32 16.17
C MET A 178 0.11 9.50 15.77
N ALA A 179 0.54 8.84 14.68
CA ALA A 179 1.91 8.97 14.19
C ALA A 179 2.23 10.40 13.74
N ILE A 180 1.31 11.06 13.02
CA ILE A 180 1.47 12.45 12.56
C ILE A 180 1.60 13.40 13.77
N LEU A 181 0.74 13.25 14.78
CA LEU A 181 0.79 14.08 16.00
C LEU A 181 2.11 13.93 16.76
N LEU A 182 2.61 12.69 16.91
CA LEU A 182 3.91 12.43 17.54
C LEU A 182 5.09 12.98 16.72
N ILE A 183 5.02 12.86 15.39
CA ILE A 183 6.04 13.43 14.49
C ILE A 183 6.08 14.95 14.61
N ASP A 184 4.93 15.62 14.67
CA ASP A 184 4.89 17.08 14.79
C ASP A 184 5.40 17.55 16.15
N GLN A 185 5.13 16.82 17.23
CA GLN A 185 5.74 17.08 18.54
C GLN A 185 7.27 16.94 18.49
N LEU A 186 7.76 15.81 17.94
CA LEU A 186 9.19 15.48 17.89
C LEU A 186 9.96 16.31 16.87
N SER A 187 9.28 16.89 15.87
CA SER A 187 9.88 17.80 14.88
C SER A 187 10.49 19.04 15.53
N SER A 188 10.05 19.42 16.73
CA SER A 188 10.67 20.49 17.53
C SER A 188 12.09 20.14 17.98
N SER A 189 12.41 18.85 18.09
CA SER A 189 13.73 18.30 18.43
C SER A 189 14.48 17.72 17.22
N ALA A 190 14.14 18.15 15.99
CA ALA A 190 14.71 17.60 14.76
C ALA A 190 16.24 17.80 14.62
N ALA A 191 16.85 18.71 15.40
CA ALA A 191 18.30 18.89 15.42
C ALA A 191 19.04 17.69 16.04
N GLU A 192 18.44 17.03 17.04
CA GLU A 192 19.01 15.85 17.70
C GLU A 192 18.67 14.57 16.91
N PHE A 193 17.49 14.51 16.30
CA PHE A 193 16.99 13.34 15.56
C PHE A 193 16.60 13.72 14.13
N PRO A 194 17.57 13.81 13.20
CA PRO A 194 17.31 14.27 11.84
C PRO A 194 16.43 13.29 11.03
N THR A 195 16.41 12.00 11.41
CA THR A 195 15.60 10.96 10.75
C THR A 195 14.08 11.11 10.99
N VAL A 196 13.64 11.92 11.95
CA VAL A 196 12.21 12.24 12.17
C VAL A 196 11.57 12.81 10.92
N ILE A 197 12.31 13.63 10.16
CA ILE A 197 11.85 14.21 8.89
C ILE A 197 11.58 13.12 7.85
N TRP A 198 12.34 12.03 7.86
CA TRP A 198 12.11 10.90 6.96
C TRP A 198 10.82 10.15 7.34
N TRP A 199 10.56 9.94 8.62
CA TRP A 199 9.28 9.40 9.09
C TRP A 199 8.10 10.33 8.77
N LYS A 200 8.31 11.65 8.81
CA LYS A 200 7.34 12.64 8.35
C LYS A 200 7.01 12.47 6.86
N LEU A 201 8.01 12.27 6.01
CA LEU A 201 7.80 11.96 4.58
C LEU A 201 6.90 10.73 4.41
N ARG A 202 7.21 9.63 5.12
CA ARG A 202 6.43 8.38 5.07
C ARG A 202 4.97 8.56 5.50
N ALA A 203 4.74 9.24 6.61
CA ALA A 203 3.39 9.54 7.10
C ALA A 203 2.61 10.42 6.11
N GLU A 204 3.27 11.41 5.53
CA GLU A 204 2.65 12.30 4.55
C GLU A 204 2.32 11.56 3.24
N ILE A 205 3.17 10.65 2.76
CA ILE A 205 2.87 9.77 1.61
C ILE A 205 1.59 8.97 1.87
N LEU A 206 1.50 8.28 3.02
CA LEU A 206 0.32 7.50 3.39
C LEU A 206 -0.95 8.37 3.47
N ARG A 207 -0.83 9.57 4.04
CA ARG A 207 -1.95 10.52 4.10
C ARG A 207 -2.42 10.91 2.70
N ARG A 208 -1.52 11.13 1.73
CA ARG A 208 -1.92 11.48 0.35
C ARG A 208 -2.58 10.31 -0.39
N GLN A 209 -2.20 9.08 -0.08
CA GLN A 209 -2.83 7.88 -0.66
C GLN A 209 -4.29 7.67 -0.21
N LEU A 210 -4.78 8.44 0.77
CA LEU A 210 -6.20 8.44 1.18
C LEU A 210 -7.10 9.29 0.28
N PHE A 211 -6.54 10.13 -0.59
CA PHE A 211 -7.30 11.07 -1.41
C PHE A 211 -7.42 10.58 -2.85
N ASP A 212 -8.57 10.86 -3.47
CA ASP A 212 -8.80 10.52 -4.90
C ASP A 212 -7.96 11.39 -5.85
N GLN A 213 -7.65 12.62 -5.43
CA GLN A 213 -6.89 13.59 -6.22
C GLN A 213 -5.48 13.74 -5.64
N PRO A 214 -4.44 13.84 -6.49
CA PRO A 214 -3.08 14.09 -6.02
C PRO A 214 -3.01 15.48 -5.36
N ILE A 215 -2.35 15.54 -4.20
CA ILE A 215 -2.07 16.76 -3.44
C ILE A 215 -0.56 16.87 -3.27
N PRO A 216 0.08 18.01 -3.59
CA PRO A 216 1.53 18.14 -3.53
C PRO A 216 2.03 18.12 -2.08
N LEU A 217 3.30 17.77 -1.91
CA LEU A 217 3.97 17.87 -0.61
C LEU A 217 4.28 19.34 -0.27
N PRO A 218 4.27 19.72 1.02
CA PRO A 218 4.67 21.06 1.43
C PRO A 218 6.13 21.37 1.08
N SER A 219 6.41 22.56 0.55
CA SER A 219 7.77 22.99 0.21
C SER A 219 8.75 22.92 1.39
N GLN A 220 8.29 23.30 2.58
CA GLN A 220 9.08 23.20 3.82
C GLN A 220 9.57 21.78 4.10
N LEU A 221 8.73 20.77 3.86
CA LEU A 221 9.11 19.37 4.06
C LEU A 221 10.16 18.94 3.02
N LEU A 222 10.00 19.35 1.77
CA LEU A 222 10.97 19.06 0.70
C LEU A 222 12.35 19.67 1.02
N ASP A 223 12.38 20.89 1.56
CA ASP A 223 13.63 21.55 1.98
C ASP A 223 14.28 20.86 3.18
N GLN A 224 13.48 20.36 4.14
CA GLN A 224 13.97 19.56 5.26
C GLN A 224 14.57 18.23 4.77
N ILE A 225 13.91 17.54 3.84
CA ILE A 225 14.42 16.30 3.24
C ILE A 225 15.70 16.55 2.45
N HIS A 226 15.79 17.66 1.71
CA HIS A 226 17.00 18.00 0.98
C HIS A 226 18.19 18.22 1.92
N ARG A 227 17.98 18.91 3.05
CA ARG A 227 19.00 19.07 4.09
C ARG A 227 19.39 17.75 4.73
N LEU A 228 18.43 16.88 5.02
CA LEU A 228 18.68 15.54 5.55
C LEU A 228 19.53 14.71 4.58
N ALA A 229 19.24 14.74 3.28
CA ALA A 229 19.98 14.00 2.26
C ALA A 229 21.47 14.42 2.20
N HIS A 230 21.79 15.69 2.47
CA HIS A 230 23.17 16.15 2.56
C HIS A 230 23.88 15.77 3.87
N ALA A 231 23.13 15.48 4.93
CA ALA A 231 23.66 15.10 6.24
C ALA A 231 23.87 13.58 6.41
N LEU A 232 23.17 12.76 5.62
CA LEU A 232 23.25 11.29 5.64
C LEU A 232 24.52 10.63 5.08
N PRO A 233 25.34 11.24 4.20
CA PRO A 233 26.57 10.60 3.71
C PRO A 233 27.52 10.30 4.88
N SER A 234 27.53 9.05 5.32
CA SER A 234 28.40 8.52 6.36
C SER A 234 29.59 7.80 5.71
N ALA A 235 30.74 7.82 6.38
CA ALA A 235 31.90 7.03 5.97
C ALA A 235 31.71 5.53 6.27
N ASP A 236 30.73 5.16 7.11
CA ASP A 236 30.47 3.76 7.47
C ASP A 236 29.84 2.99 6.30
N PRO A 237 30.45 1.87 5.87
CA PRO A 237 29.88 0.97 4.88
C PRO A 237 28.45 0.49 5.17
N CYS A 238 28.04 0.44 6.44
CA CYS A 238 26.71 -0.01 6.87
C CYS A 238 25.59 0.99 6.56
N ASP A 239 25.91 2.29 6.48
CA ASP A 239 24.95 3.38 6.27
C ASP A 239 24.77 3.74 4.80
N LEU A 240 25.55 3.13 3.90
CA LEU A 240 25.58 3.46 2.47
C LEU A 240 24.24 3.20 1.76
N ASP A 241 23.29 2.50 2.38
CA ASP A 241 21.94 2.25 1.83
C ASP A 241 20.93 3.34 2.24
N LEU A 242 21.21 4.15 3.27
CA LEU A 242 20.26 5.13 3.82
C LEU A 242 19.94 6.25 2.83
N LEU A 243 20.98 6.82 2.20
CA LEU A 243 20.84 7.88 1.22
C LEU A 243 20.04 7.43 -0.03
N PRO A 244 20.37 6.32 -0.72
CA PRO A 244 19.58 5.88 -1.87
C PRO A 244 18.14 5.49 -1.48
N MET A 245 17.89 4.95 -0.29
CA MET A 245 16.53 4.71 0.21
C MET A 245 15.75 6.03 0.36
N LEU A 246 16.30 7.04 1.03
CA LEU A 246 15.64 8.35 1.17
C LEU A 246 15.35 8.99 -0.20
N THR A 247 16.32 8.95 -1.12
CA THR A 247 16.17 9.50 -2.47
C THR A 247 15.09 8.76 -3.26
N LEU A 248 15.03 7.43 -3.16
CA LEU A 248 13.99 6.61 -3.78
C LEU A 248 12.60 6.96 -3.21
N GLU A 249 12.45 6.99 -1.88
CA GLU A 249 11.18 7.33 -1.23
C GLU A 249 10.69 8.74 -1.60
N ARG A 250 11.60 9.72 -1.68
CA ARG A 250 11.28 11.05 -2.19
C ARG A 250 10.82 11.01 -3.65
N GLY A 251 11.50 10.23 -4.50
CA GLY A 251 11.12 10.06 -5.90
C GLY A 251 9.73 9.45 -6.05
N LEU A 252 9.38 8.47 -5.22
CA LEU A 252 8.05 7.85 -5.17
C LEU A 252 6.98 8.85 -4.71
N ALA A 253 7.31 9.74 -3.78
CA ALA A 253 6.40 10.80 -3.36
C ALA A 253 6.12 11.81 -4.49
N GLU A 254 7.15 12.24 -5.24
CA GLU A 254 6.96 13.09 -6.43
C GLU A 254 6.17 12.38 -7.54
N HIS A 255 6.34 11.07 -7.68
CA HIS A 255 5.53 10.27 -8.59
C HIS A 255 4.04 10.25 -8.17
N LEU A 256 3.75 10.07 -6.87
CA LEU A 256 2.39 10.09 -6.33
C LEU A 256 1.69 11.44 -6.58
N THR A 257 2.43 12.56 -6.54
CA THR A 257 1.88 13.91 -6.78
C THR A 257 1.79 14.29 -8.26
N GLY A 258 2.30 13.43 -9.17
CA GLY A 258 2.28 13.65 -10.62
C GLY A 258 3.46 14.47 -11.16
N ASN A 259 4.51 14.71 -10.37
CA ASN A 259 5.72 15.41 -10.80
C ASN A 259 6.76 14.45 -11.40
N GLU A 260 6.40 13.89 -12.55
CA GLU A 260 7.17 12.80 -13.18
C GLU A 260 8.61 13.18 -13.52
N LYS A 261 8.86 14.43 -13.90
CA LYS A 261 10.21 14.90 -14.24
C LYS A 261 11.14 14.88 -13.03
N ALA A 262 10.65 15.28 -11.86
CA ALA A 262 11.43 15.25 -10.64
C ALA A 262 11.64 13.80 -10.16
N ALA A 263 10.59 12.99 -10.15
CA ALA A 263 10.65 11.58 -9.80
C ALA A 263 11.72 10.82 -10.61
N ASN A 264 11.73 11.01 -11.93
CA ASN A 264 12.68 10.34 -12.82
C ASN A 264 14.15 10.70 -12.58
N ARG A 265 14.42 11.95 -12.18
CA ARG A 265 15.78 12.37 -11.81
C ARG A 265 16.18 11.68 -10.50
N LEU A 266 15.31 11.73 -9.50
CA LEU A 266 15.55 11.11 -8.20
C LEU A 266 15.77 9.59 -8.30
N PHE A 267 15.04 8.87 -9.16
CA PHE A 267 15.28 7.44 -9.37
C PHE A 267 16.66 7.16 -9.93
N ARG A 268 17.14 7.95 -10.90
CA ARG A 268 18.50 7.82 -11.44
C ARG A 268 19.57 8.19 -10.41
N ASP A 269 19.33 9.24 -9.64
CA ASP A 269 20.22 9.65 -8.56
C ASP A 269 20.32 8.53 -7.50
N ALA A 270 19.20 7.92 -7.11
CA ALA A 270 19.18 6.80 -6.17
C ALA A 270 19.96 5.58 -6.69
N VAL A 271 19.85 5.25 -7.98
CA VAL A 271 20.67 4.19 -8.61
C VAL A 271 22.16 4.52 -8.53
N SER A 272 22.54 5.76 -8.86
CA SER A 272 23.94 6.18 -8.78
C SER A 272 24.50 6.13 -7.34
N GLN A 273 23.69 6.51 -6.35
CA GLN A 273 24.03 6.48 -4.92
C GLN A 273 24.13 5.04 -4.40
N ALA A 274 23.25 4.15 -4.84
CA ALA A 274 23.29 2.73 -4.50
C ALA A 274 24.49 2.01 -5.13
N LYS A 275 25.13 2.61 -6.14
CA LYS A 275 26.14 1.96 -7.01
C LYS A 275 25.58 0.68 -7.63
N PHE A 276 24.32 0.75 -8.05
CA PHE A 276 23.62 -0.36 -8.70
C PHE A 276 23.88 -0.32 -10.20
N GLU A 277 24.43 -1.41 -10.74
CA GLU A 277 24.77 -1.52 -12.15
C GLU A 277 23.67 -2.29 -12.88
N TYR A 278 23.09 -1.65 -13.89
CA TYR A 278 22.11 -2.29 -14.76
C TYR A 278 22.28 -1.84 -16.21
N GLN A 279 21.94 -2.73 -17.13
CA GLN A 279 21.98 -2.46 -18.56
C GLN A 279 20.78 -3.09 -19.25
N LEU A 280 20.11 -2.31 -20.10
CA LEU A 280 19.06 -2.77 -20.99
C LEU A 280 19.70 -3.15 -22.34
N THR A 281 19.66 -4.44 -22.70
CA THR A 281 20.28 -4.96 -23.93
C THR A 281 19.33 -5.90 -24.68
N GLY A 282 19.57 -6.11 -25.97
CA GLY A 282 18.79 -7.01 -26.82
C GLY A 282 19.55 -8.31 -27.12
N ILE A 283 19.02 -9.45 -26.69
CA ILE A 283 19.67 -10.77 -26.83
C ILE A 283 18.77 -11.68 -27.68
N PRO A 284 19.31 -12.43 -28.66
CA PRO A 284 18.54 -13.41 -29.41
C PRO A 284 17.86 -14.42 -28.49
N GLY A 285 16.54 -14.57 -28.64
CA GLY A 285 15.77 -15.50 -27.84
C GLY A 285 14.45 -15.92 -28.48
N LYS A 286 13.84 -16.96 -27.90
CA LYS A 286 12.55 -17.52 -28.31
C LYS A 286 11.50 -17.26 -27.26
N ARG A 287 10.32 -16.81 -27.68
CA ARG A 287 9.16 -16.53 -26.81
C ARG A 287 7.99 -17.48 -27.02
N THR A 288 8.01 -18.27 -28.09
CA THR A 288 6.93 -19.22 -28.40
C THR A 288 7.52 -20.60 -28.64
N LYS A 289 6.75 -21.63 -28.28
CA LYS A 289 7.16 -23.03 -28.35
C LYS A 289 7.48 -23.49 -29.78
N PHE A 290 6.84 -22.89 -30.78
CA PHE A 290 6.95 -23.27 -32.20
C PHE A 290 7.81 -22.29 -33.03
N GLN A 291 8.55 -21.39 -32.38
CA GLN A 291 9.40 -20.42 -33.07
C GLN A 291 10.69 -21.07 -33.57
N GLU A 292 10.86 -21.10 -34.89
CA GLU A 292 12.10 -21.57 -35.52
C GLU A 292 13.23 -20.53 -35.42
N LYS A 293 12.96 -19.29 -35.85
CA LYS A 293 13.95 -18.20 -35.91
C LYS A 293 14.04 -17.45 -34.59
N GLU A 294 15.25 -17.26 -34.07
CA GLU A 294 15.50 -16.42 -32.91
C GLU A 294 15.39 -14.93 -33.26
N ILE A 295 14.73 -14.17 -32.38
CA ILE A 295 14.54 -12.72 -32.54
C ILE A 295 15.13 -12.05 -31.32
N SER A 296 15.75 -10.89 -31.49
CA SER A 296 16.28 -10.10 -30.38
C SER A 296 15.15 -9.75 -29.38
N GLN A 297 15.34 -10.16 -28.13
CA GLN A 297 14.45 -9.88 -27.01
C GLN A 297 15.16 -8.95 -26.04
N LEU A 298 14.42 -7.99 -25.50
CA LEU A 298 14.94 -7.04 -24.54
C LEU A 298 15.15 -7.72 -23.18
N VAL A 299 16.32 -7.53 -22.57
CA VAL A 299 16.72 -8.11 -21.29
C VAL A 299 17.39 -7.03 -20.44
N VAL A 300 17.09 -7.04 -19.15
CA VAL A 300 17.84 -6.25 -18.17
C VAL A 300 18.89 -7.15 -17.53
N LEU A 301 20.15 -6.80 -17.75
CA LEU A 301 21.28 -7.37 -17.01
C LEU A 301 21.53 -6.47 -15.81
N ALA A 302 21.56 -7.05 -14.61
CA ALA A 302 21.67 -6.26 -13.39
C ALA A 302 22.52 -6.97 -12.33
N GLN A 303 23.36 -6.18 -11.66
CA GLN A 303 24.23 -6.61 -10.58
C GLN A 303 24.19 -5.60 -9.42
N SER A 304 23.94 -6.12 -8.22
CA SER A 304 24.05 -5.37 -6.98
C SER A 304 25.50 -5.14 -6.58
N ARG A 305 25.77 -4.02 -5.90
CA ARG A 305 27.07 -3.80 -5.27
C ARG A 305 27.39 -4.89 -4.25
N THR A 306 28.68 -5.21 -4.09
CA THR A 306 29.16 -6.06 -3.00
C THR A 306 29.00 -5.32 -1.67
N ARG A 307 28.10 -5.79 -0.81
CA ARG A 307 28.00 -5.33 0.58
C ARG A 307 28.91 -6.21 1.44
N PRO A 308 29.66 -5.65 2.41
CA PRO A 308 30.41 -6.47 3.35
C PRO A 308 29.42 -7.34 4.13
N THR A 309 29.43 -8.64 3.87
CA THR A 309 28.77 -9.61 4.73
C THR A 309 29.45 -9.52 6.09
N THR A 310 28.74 -9.07 7.12
CA THR A 310 29.12 -9.30 8.50
C THR A 310 29.22 -10.82 8.71
N ALA A 311 30.43 -11.36 8.57
CA ALA A 311 30.76 -12.78 8.67
C ALA A 311 30.73 -13.29 10.12
N THR A 312 29.78 -12.80 10.93
CA THR A 312 29.52 -13.24 12.30
C THR A 312 28.03 -13.09 12.61
N ALA A 313 27.19 -13.62 11.72
CA ALA A 313 25.76 -13.75 11.96
C ALA A 313 25.45 -15.17 12.44
N THR A 314 25.79 -15.47 13.69
CA THR A 314 25.05 -16.48 14.45
C THR A 314 23.65 -15.93 14.70
N SER A 315 22.73 -16.23 13.78
CA SER A 315 21.28 -16.37 13.97
C SER A 315 20.49 -15.30 14.76
N SER A 316 20.81 -14.00 14.70
CA SER A 316 19.82 -12.98 15.13
C SER A 316 20.00 -11.51 14.68
N THR A 317 21.07 -11.13 13.97
CA THR A 317 21.25 -9.71 13.55
C THR A 317 21.68 -9.49 12.09
N ALA A 318 21.60 -10.52 11.24
CA ALA A 318 21.65 -10.33 9.79
C ALA A 318 20.24 -10.26 9.21
N VAL A 319 20.10 -9.58 8.08
CA VAL A 319 19.00 -9.76 7.13
C VAL A 319 18.55 -11.23 7.18
N PRO A 320 17.29 -11.54 7.52
CA PRO A 320 16.84 -12.93 7.51
C PRO A 320 17.15 -13.47 6.12
N SER A 321 17.72 -14.68 6.12
CA SER A 321 18.02 -15.50 4.95
C SER A 321 16.93 -15.35 3.89
N PRO A 322 17.24 -15.47 2.58
CA PRO A 322 16.22 -15.39 1.53
C PRO A 322 15.06 -16.30 1.94
N SER A 323 13.92 -15.65 2.17
CA SER A 323 12.62 -16.26 2.41
C SER A 323 12.49 -17.52 1.57
N THR A 324 12.19 -18.65 2.20
CA THR A 324 11.78 -19.86 1.49
C THR A 324 10.66 -19.51 0.51
N GLN A 325 10.69 -20.06 -0.71
CA GLN A 325 9.71 -19.79 -1.77
C GLN A 325 8.25 -19.93 -1.29
N GLU A 326 8.01 -20.74 -0.25
CA GLU A 326 6.72 -20.93 0.39
C GLU A 326 6.16 -19.71 1.15
N SER A 327 6.98 -18.71 1.49
CA SER A 327 6.53 -17.47 2.15
C SER A 327 6.32 -16.32 1.16
N MET A 328 6.43 -16.59 -0.15
CA MET A 328 6.20 -15.59 -1.20
C MET A 328 4.77 -15.62 -1.75
N PRO A 329 4.28 -14.48 -2.27
CA PRO A 329 3.02 -14.43 -3.00
C PRO A 329 2.96 -15.46 -4.14
N VAL A 330 1.79 -16.08 -4.28
CA VAL A 330 1.53 -17.06 -5.35
C VAL A 330 1.76 -16.43 -6.72
N THR A 331 2.60 -17.09 -7.52
CA THR A 331 2.90 -16.71 -8.90
C THR A 331 2.15 -17.67 -9.82
N LEU A 332 1.15 -17.17 -10.54
CA LEU A 332 0.38 -17.99 -11.47
C LEU A 332 1.18 -18.29 -12.75
N THR A 333 1.08 -19.53 -13.22
CA THR A 333 1.55 -19.96 -14.53
C THR A 333 0.62 -19.43 -15.61
N LEU A 334 1.17 -19.16 -16.80
CA LEU A 334 0.43 -18.78 -18.00
C LEU A 334 -0.27 -19.97 -18.64
N ASP A 335 0.34 -21.16 -18.61
CA ASP A 335 -0.23 -22.41 -19.13
C ASP A 335 -0.80 -22.27 -20.57
N ASP A 336 -0.22 -21.40 -21.41
CA ASP A 336 -0.63 -21.21 -22.81
C ASP A 336 0.06 -22.22 -23.74
N ASP A 337 -0.67 -22.73 -24.72
CA ASP A 337 -0.19 -23.74 -25.66
C ASP A 337 0.88 -23.23 -26.63
N THR A 338 1.05 -21.91 -26.76
CA THR A 338 1.94 -21.29 -27.75
C THR A 338 3.06 -20.46 -27.13
N LEU A 339 2.76 -19.65 -26.12
CA LEU A 339 3.69 -18.76 -25.45
C LEU A 339 4.50 -19.55 -24.42
N MET A 340 5.76 -19.15 -24.26
CA MET A 340 6.63 -19.67 -23.22
C MET A 340 6.52 -18.80 -21.97
N GLU A 341 6.64 -19.41 -20.79
CA GLU A 341 6.67 -18.67 -19.51
C GLU A 341 7.84 -17.70 -19.42
N LYS A 342 9.01 -18.17 -19.86
CA LYS A 342 10.26 -17.43 -19.88
C LYS A 342 10.83 -17.46 -21.28
N THR A 343 11.40 -16.34 -21.69
CA THR A 343 12.19 -16.27 -22.92
C THR A 343 13.40 -17.18 -22.76
N GLN A 344 13.62 -18.09 -23.71
CA GLN A 344 14.85 -18.88 -23.75
C GLN A 344 15.90 -18.14 -24.60
N PHE A 345 17.05 -17.86 -24.00
CA PHE A 345 18.19 -17.23 -24.64
C PHE A 345 19.18 -18.29 -25.11
N THR A 346 19.72 -18.11 -26.30
CA THR A 346 20.69 -19.04 -26.92
C THR A 346 22.12 -18.53 -26.85
N GLN A 347 22.31 -17.23 -26.64
CA GLN A 347 23.61 -16.57 -26.62
C GLN A 347 23.81 -15.79 -25.33
N SER A 348 25.05 -15.79 -24.84
CA SER A 348 25.49 -14.87 -23.79
C SER A 348 25.50 -13.45 -24.35
N ALA A 349 25.16 -12.47 -23.51
CA ALA A 349 25.09 -11.08 -23.93
C ALA A 349 26.49 -10.53 -24.25
N ASP A 350 26.65 -9.87 -25.40
CA ASP A 350 27.83 -9.06 -25.70
C ASP A 350 27.67 -7.70 -24.99
N SER A 351 27.87 -7.72 -23.67
CA SER A 351 27.62 -6.58 -22.78
C SER A 351 28.82 -6.31 -21.87
N PRO A 352 29.07 -5.05 -21.46
CA PRO A 352 30.14 -4.70 -20.53
C PRO A 352 30.04 -5.43 -19.18
N LEU A 353 28.85 -5.83 -18.76
CA LEU A 353 28.64 -6.59 -17.51
C LEU A 353 28.98 -8.08 -17.66
N GLN A 354 29.06 -8.61 -18.88
CA GLN A 354 29.39 -10.02 -19.19
C GLN A 354 28.58 -11.05 -18.36
N LEU A 355 27.33 -10.71 -18.02
CA LEU A 355 26.43 -11.60 -17.28
C LEU A 355 25.68 -12.55 -18.22
N ASP A 356 25.47 -13.79 -17.77
CA ASP A 356 24.60 -14.73 -18.47
C ASP A 356 23.12 -14.32 -18.26
N PRO A 357 22.35 -14.02 -19.32
CA PRO A 357 20.95 -13.67 -19.20
C PRO A 357 20.09 -14.75 -18.55
N SER A 358 20.46 -16.03 -18.67
CA SER A 358 19.67 -17.14 -18.15
C SER A 358 19.94 -17.43 -16.66
N ASN A 359 21.07 -16.97 -16.13
CA ASN A 359 21.51 -17.27 -14.77
C ASN A 359 22.20 -16.05 -14.13
N GLN A 360 21.42 -15.01 -13.86
CA GLN A 360 21.91 -13.78 -13.24
C GLN A 360 21.96 -13.88 -11.70
N PRO A 361 22.90 -13.18 -11.03
CA PRO A 361 23.03 -13.20 -9.57
C PRO A 361 21.77 -12.68 -8.86
N SER A 362 21.53 -13.07 -7.60
CA SER A 362 20.42 -12.48 -6.83
C SER A 362 20.68 -10.99 -6.56
N LEU A 363 19.64 -10.18 -6.69
CA LEU A 363 19.70 -8.74 -6.44
C LEU A 363 19.33 -8.44 -4.99
N TYR A 364 19.93 -7.42 -4.40
CA TYR A 364 19.51 -6.95 -3.09
C TYR A 364 18.11 -6.29 -3.17
N PRO A 365 17.26 -6.40 -2.13
CA PRO A 365 15.92 -5.83 -2.14
C PRO A 365 15.82 -4.34 -2.52
N LEU A 366 16.73 -3.48 -2.06
CA LEU A 366 16.78 -2.07 -2.50
C LEU A 366 16.95 -1.95 -4.02
N ASP A 367 17.81 -2.76 -4.61
CA ASP A 367 18.09 -2.72 -6.05
C ASP A 367 16.91 -3.27 -6.86
N GLN A 368 16.18 -4.25 -6.30
CA GLN A 368 14.91 -4.70 -6.87
C GLN A 368 13.85 -3.59 -6.84
N ALA A 369 13.73 -2.87 -5.73
CA ALA A 369 12.84 -1.72 -5.61
C ALA A 369 13.23 -0.60 -6.60
N LEU A 370 14.53 -0.36 -6.81
CA LEU A 370 15.03 0.58 -7.82
C LEU A 370 14.66 0.15 -9.24
N LEU A 371 14.78 -1.14 -9.60
CA LEU A 371 14.32 -1.64 -10.91
C LEU A 371 12.81 -1.42 -11.11
N LEU A 372 12.00 -1.66 -10.07
CA LEU A 372 10.56 -1.38 -10.13
C LEU A 372 10.29 0.12 -10.32
N ALA A 373 11.01 1.00 -9.63
CA ALA A 373 10.88 2.45 -9.78
C ALA A 373 11.32 2.95 -11.17
N LEU A 374 12.40 2.40 -11.73
CA LEU A 374 12.83 2.68 -13.11
C LEU A 374 11.76 2.25 -14.13
N SER A 375 11.05 1.15 -13.89
CA SER A 375 9.94 0.73 -14.76
C SER A 375 8.80 1.75 -14.77
N LEU A 376 8.49 2.37 -13.62
CA LEU A 376 7.51 3.46 -13.53
C LEU A 376 7.95 4.68 -14.34
N SER A 377 9.25 5.01 -14.33
CA SER A 377 9.81 6.10 -15.13
C SER A 377 9.53 5.96 -16.63
N ILE A 378 9.70 4.74 -17.15
CA ILE A 378 9.46 4.41 -18.56
C ILE A 378 7.99 4.62 -18.91
N LYS A 379 7.08 4.17 -18.03
CA LYS A 379 5.63 4.33 -18.20
C LYS A 379 5.21 5.80 -18.34
N ASN A 380 5.83 6.68 -17.56
CA ASN A 380 5.38 8.08 -17.45
C ASN A 380 6.03 9.01 -18.48
N THR A 381 7.17 8.61 -19.05
CA THR A 381 7.87 9.36 -20.11
C THR A 381 7.42 8.98 -21.52
N SER A 382 6.68 7.89 -21.65
CA SER A 382 6.26 7.32 -22.93
C SER A 382 4.73 7.31 -23.06
N PRO A 383 4.18 7.43 -24.28
CA PRO A 383 2.76 7.21 -24.50
C PRO A 383 2.32 5.81 -24.05
N ALA A 384 1.05 5.67 -23.67
CA ALA A 384 0.44 4.37 -23.36
C ALA A 384 0.35 3.53 -24.65
N HIS A 385 1.41 2.79 -24.96
CA HIS A 385 1.57 1.98 -26.16
C HIS A 385 2.19 0.64 -25.84
N GLY A 386 1.95 -0.39 -26.67
CA GLY A 386 2.49 -1.73 -26.46
C GLY A 386 4.03 -1.79 -26.42
N LEU A 387 4.70 -0.80 -27.02
CA LEU A 387 6.16 -0.66 -26.96
C LEU A 387 6.64 -0.31 -25.55
N THR A 388 5.95 0.61 -24.86
CA THR A 388 6.23 0.98 -23.48
C THR A 388 6.11 -0.26 -22.58
N ASN A 389 5.07 -1.07 -22.78
CA ASN A 389 4.89 -2.31 -22.02
C ASN A 389 6.01 -3.32 -22.29
N ALA A 390 6.47 -3.43 -23.54
CA ALA A 390 7.59 -4.30 -23.90
C ALA A 390 8.93 -3.81 -23.31
N GLN A 391 9.12 -2.49 -23.16
CA GLN A 391 10.30 -1.91 -22.51
C GLN A 391 10.30 -2.12 -20.99
N MET A 392 9.13 -2.07 -20.35
CA MET A 392 9.00 -2.30 -18.91
C MET A 392 9.14 -3.77 -18.52
N ALA A 393 8.62 -4.69 -19.34
CA ALA A 393 8.61 -6.13 -19.08
C ALA A 393 9.95 -6.71 -18.57
N PRO A 394 11.12 -6.46 -19.18
CA PRO A 394 12.37 -7.06 -18.71
C PRO A 394 12.83 -6.58 -17.33
N PHE A 395 12.44 -5.38 -16.89
CA PHE A 395 12.70 -4.93 -15.52
C PHE A 395 11.93 -5.77 -14.50
N ILE A 396 10.68 -6.09 -14.82
CA ILE A 396 9.79 -6.87 -13.96
C ILE A 396 10.18 -8.35 -13.97
N GLU A 397 10.46 -8.91 -15.15
CA GLU A 397 10.95 -10.28 -15.30
C GLU A 397 12.23 -10.49 -14.46
N ARG A 398 13.15 -9.51 -14.48
CA ARG A 398 14.39 -9.56 -13.69
C ARG A 398 14.15 -9.60 -12.17
N VAL A 399 13.16 -8.87 -11.67
CA VAL A 399 12.80 -8.88 -10.23
C VAL A 399 12.13 -10.21 -9.86
N LEU A 400 11.27 -10.74 -10.72
CA LEU A 400 10.53 -11.98 -10.50
C LEU A 400 11.39 -13.25 -10.56
N GLU A 401 12.58 -13.20 -11.16
CA GLU A 401 13.52 -14.34 -11.19
C GLU A 401 13.98 -14.77 -9.80
N ASN A 402 14.27 -13.81 -8.92
CA ASN A 402 14.82 -14.05 -7.60
C ASN A 402 14.05 -13.25 -6.54
N PRO A 403 12.89 -13.70 -6.08
CA PRO A 403 12.12 -12.98 -5.07
C PRO A 403 12.82 -13.01 -3.71
N ASN A 404 13.19 -11.83 -3.18
CA ASN A 404 13.86 -11.72 -1.88
C ASN A 404 12.99 -11.13 -0.77
N ASN A 405 11.85 -10.51 -1.12
CA ASN A 405 10.92 -9.95 -0.14
C ASN A 405 9.48 -10.02 -0.66
N TRP A 406 8.54 -10.28 0.26
CA TRP A 406 7.12 -10.43 -0.04
C TRP A 406 6.54 -9.21 -0.77
N SER A 407 6.76 -8.00 -0.23
CA SER A 407 6.15 -6.77 -0.78
C SER A 407 6.72 -6.39 -2.15
N ILE A 408 8.02 -6.61 -2.35
CA ILE A 408 8.68 -6.40 -3.63
C ILE A 408 8.12 -7.37 -4.67
N HIS A 409 7.98 -8.66 -4.31
CA HIS A 409 7.41 -9.68 -5.20
C HIS A 409 5.96 -9.36 -5.55
N SER A 410 5.13 -9.01 -4.56
CA SER A 410 3.74 -8.57 -4.76
C SER A 410 3.65 -7.39 -5.73
N MET A 411 4.51 -6.38 -5.57
CA MET A 411 4.55 -5.21 -6.46
C MET A 411 5.00 -5.60 -7.87
N ALA A 412 5.98 -6.48 -8.01
CA ALA A 412 6.43 -6.99 -9.32
C ALA A 412 5.32 -7.77 -10.04
N LEU A 413 4.61 -8.65 -9.32
CA LEU A 413 3.45 -9.39 -9.84
C LEU A 413 2.31 -8.46 -10.27
N LEU A 414 2.07 -7.38 -9.50
CA LEU A 414 1.08 -6.36 -9.84
C LEU A 414 1.46 -5.59 -11.12
N ILE A 415 2.72 -5.19 -11.27
CA ILE A 415 3.13 -4.53 -12.52
C ILE A 415 3.04 -5.51 -13.68
N ARG A 416 3.42 -6.79 -13.49
CA ARG A 416 3.27 -7.82 -14.52
C ARG A 416 1.81 -8.00 -14.96
N SER A 417 0.87 -8.11 -14.03
CA SER A 417 -0.56 -8.24 -14.37
C SER A 417 -1.07 -7.04 -15.16
N ARG A 418 -0.60 -5.83 -14.84
CA ARG A 418 -0.90 -4.60 -15.61
C ARG A 418 -0.35 -4.66 -17.04
N LEU A 419 0.87 -5.16 -17.24
CA LEU A 419 1.48 -5.28 -18.56
C LEU A 419 0.77 -6.33 -19.44
N GLU A 420 0.29 -7.40 -18.81
CA GLU A 420 -0.41 -8.52 -19.47
C GLU A 420 -1.86 -8.22 -19.85
N ALA A 421 -2.49 -7.26 -19.17
CA ALA A 421 -3.89 -6.90 -19.38
C ALA A 421 -4.22 -6.44 -20.82
N HIS A 422 -3.22 -6.09 -21.63
CA HIS A 422 -3.40 -5.61 -23.00
C HIS A 422 -3.30 -6.70 -24.07
N ARG A 423 -2.88 -7.93 -23.75
CA ARG A 423 -2.68 -9.01 -24.73
C ARG A 423 -3.69 -10.13 -24.48
N THR A 424 -4.39 -10.54 -25.53
CA THR A 424 -5.47 -11.54 -25.45
C THR A 424 -5.06 -12.88 -24.85
N ARG A 425 -3.83 -13.35 -25.11
CA ARG A 425 -3.32 -14.62 -24.56
C ARG A 425 -2.85 -14.53 -23.10
N THR A 426 -2.58 -13.34 -22.58
CA THR A 426 -2.08 -13.17 -21.20
C THR A 426 -3.07 -12.45 -20.30
N VAL A 427 -4.17 -11.91 -20.85
CA VAL A 427 -5.16 -11.14 -20.09
C VAL A 427 -5.80 -11.97 -18.97
N GLU A 428 -6.05 -13.26 -19.22
CA GLU A 428 -6.64 -14.17 -18.23
C GLU A 428 -5.69 -14.38 -17.05
N ARG A 429 -4.42 -14.73 -17.31
CA ARG A 429 -3.40 -14.83 -16.26
C ARG A 429 -3.27 -13.51 -15.50
N GLY A 430 -3.14 -12.39 -16.22
CA GLY A 430 -2.98 -11.08 -15.59
C GLY A 430 -4.15 -10.77 -14.65
N LEU A 431 -5.38 -11.02 -15.08
CA LEU A 431 -6.57 -10.81 -14.26
C LEU A 431 -6.62 -11.74 -13.04
N LEU A 432 -6.36 -13.03 -13.22
CA LEU A 432 -6.34 -14.01 -12.12
C LEU A 432 -5.23 -13.72 -11.12
N GLN A 433 -4.07 -13.23 -11.59
CA GLN A 433 -2.97 -12.83 -10.73
C GLN A 433 -3.35 -11.59 -9.90
N LEU A 434 -4.04 -10.62 -10.51
CA LEU A 434 -4.55 -9.46 -9.80
C LEU A 434 -5.59 -9.86 -8.74
N GLN A 435 -6.49 -10.79 -9.06
CA GLN A 435 -7.44 -11.35 -8.10
C GLN A 435 -6.70 -12.02 -6.93
N ALA A 436 -5.70 -12.87 -7.21
CA ALA A 436 -4.92 -13.53 -6.17
C ALA A 436 -4.20 -12.52 -5.25
N LEU A 437 -3.70 -11.41 -5.80
CA LEU A 437 -3.09 -10.33 -5.00
C LEU A 437 -4.12 -9.61 -4.12
N VAL A 438 -5.34 -9.40 -4.60
CA VAL A 438 -6.45 -8.85 -3.79
C VAL A 438 -6.85 -9.79 -2.67
N ASP A 439 -6.96 -11.08 -2.98
CA ASP A 439 -7.40 -12.10 -2.02
C ASP A 439 -6.38 -12.25 -0.90
N GLN A 440 -5.07 -12.15 -1.19
CA GLN A 440 -3.99 -12.16 -0.19
C GLN A 440 -4.06 -11.02 0.84
N LEU A 441 -4.77 -9.93 0.53
CA LEU A 441 -4.99 -8.83 1.49
C LEU A 441 -6.23 -9.06 2.36
N SER A 442 -7.10 -10.00 1.99
CA SER A 442 -8.38 -10.27 2.65
C SER A 442 -8.25 -10.96 4.00
N LYS A 443 -9.25 -10.80 4.86
CA LYS A 443 -9.31 -11.51 6.16
C LYS A 443 -9.31 -13.03 5.96
N ASP A 444 -9.86 -13.49 4.85
CA ASP A 444 -9.87 -14.91 4.50
C ASP A 444 -8.46 -15.46 4.24
N ALA A 445 -7.48 -14.60 3.91
CA ALA A 445 -6.08 -14.99 3.79
C ALA A 445 -5.41 -15.29 5.14
N GLU A 446 -5.95 -14.80 6.27
CA GLU A 446 -5.41 -15.11 7.61
C GLU A 446 -5.48 -16.60 7.95
N ASN A 447 -6.47 -17.28 7.37
CA ASN A 447 -6.69 -18.71 7.57
C ASN A 447 -6.17 -19.55 6.41
N ASP A 448 -5.49 -18.94 5.43
CA ASP A 448 -4.91 -19.68 4.31
C ASP A 448 -3.60 -20.35 4.78
N PRO A 449 -3.56 -21.70 4.87
CA PRO A 449 -2.35 -22.42 5.24
C PRO A 449 -1.17 -22.22 4.26
N ALA A 450 -1.43 -21.65 3.07
CA ALA A 450 -0.41 -21.27 2.11
C ALA A 450 0.32 -19.96 2.47
N ASP A 451 -0.25 -19.09 3.29
CA ASP A 451 0.33 -17.78 3.61
C ASP A 451 1.19 -17.82 4.89
N LYS A 452 2.48 -18.11 4.72
CA LYS A 452 3.44 -18.25 5.82
C LYS A 452 4.23 -16.97 6.13
N SER A 453 3.87 -15.85 5.54
CA SER A 453 4.67 -14.62 5.63
C SER A 453 4.37 -13.80 6.89
N THR A 454 5.42 -13.33 7.57
CA THR A 454 5.28 -12.55 8.82
C THR A 454 4.92 -11.08 8.54
N ALA A 455 4.33 -10.41 9.53
CA ALA A 455 3.98 -8.99 9.46
C ALA A 455 5.17 -8.10 9.09
N LEU A 456 6.33 -8.34 9.72
CA LEU A 456 7.55 -7.58 9.45
C LEU A 456 8.03 -7.77 8.00
N GLU A 457 8.02 -9.01 7.50
CA GLU A 457 8.47 -9.31 6.15
C GLU A 457 7.62 -8.59 5.10
N ARG A 458 6.31 -8.50 5.34
CA ARG A 458 5.37 -7.77 4.49
C ARG A 458 5.58 -6.26 4.52
N VAL A 459 5.82 -5.67 5.68
CA VAL A 459 5.89 -4.21 5.84
C VAL A 459 7.27 -3.63 5.49
N ARG A 460 8.35 -4.39 5.66
CA ARG A 460 9.73 -3.88 5.64
C ARG A 460 10.09 -2.99 4.46
N TRP A 461 9.73 -3.38 3.24
CA TRP A 461 10.10 -2.68 2.00
C TRP A 461 8.98 -1.83 1.40
N THR A 462 7.83 -1.73 2.09
CA THR A 462 6.66 -1.00 1.59
C THR A 462 6.94 0.46 1.28
N TRP A 463 7.78 1.11 2.10
CA TRP A 463 8.16 2.51 1.94
C TRP A 463 8.89 2.78 0.61
N SER A 464 9.68 1.82 0.14
CA SER A 464 10.47 1.91 -1.09
C SER A 464 9.69 1.43 -2.32
N LEU A 465 8.38 1.25 -2.22
CA LEU A 465 7.52 0.76 -3.31
C LEU A 465 6.30 1.67 -3.50
N ALA A 466 5.86 1.84 -4.75
CA ALA A 466 4.58 2.49 -5.05
C ALA A 466 3.40 1.53 -4.87
N LEU A 467 3.28 0.90 -3.70
CA LEU A 467 2.21 -0.05 -3.40
C LEU A 467 0.86 0.68 -3.32
N PRO A 468 -0.18 0.19 -4.03
CA PRO A 468 -1.53 0.69 -3.85
C PRO A 468 -2.10 0.25 -2.51
N SER A 469 -3.05 1.03 -1.99
CA SER A 469 -3.89 0.58 -0.88
C SER A 469 -4.78 -0.59 -1.32
N ARG A 470 -5.32 -1.31 -0.35
CA ARG A 470 -6.25 -2.41 -0.57
C ARG A 470 -7.44 -2.01 -1.44
N TRP A 471 -8.10 -0.89 -1.11
CA TRP A 471 -9.26 -0.43 -1.88
C TRP A 471 -8.88 0.00 -3.29
N GLU A 472 -7.68 0.55 -3.50
CA GLU A 472 -7.21 0.89 -4.84
C GLU A 472 -6.92 -0.35 -5.68
N LEU A 473 -6.39 -1.41 -5.07
CA LEU A 473 -6.17 -2.69 -5.72
C LEU A 473 -7.50 -3.38 -6.10
N GLU A 474 -8.46 -3.37 -5.17
CA GLU A 474 -9.81 -3.88 -5.43
C GLU A 474 -10.55 -3.03 -6.49
N ARG A 475 -10.38 -1.70 -6.46
CA ARG A 475 -10.89 -0.81 -7.51
C ARG A 475 -10.30 -1.13 -8.87
N GLU A 476 -8.98 -1.34 -8.95
CA GLU A 476 -8.29 -1.71 -10.19
C GLU A 476 -8.83 -3.03 -10.74
N LEU A 477 -9.04 -4.03 -9.88
CA LEU A 477 -9.68 -5.30 -10.26
C LEU A 477 -11.09 -5.08 -10.83
N GLY A 478 -11.93 -4.28 -10.16
CA GLY A 478 -13.26 -3.92 -10.65
C GLY A 478 -13.21 -3.21 -12.02
N GLN A 479 -12.25 -2.32 -12.22
CA GLN A 479 -12.05 -1.64 -13.50
C GLN A 479 -11.64 -2.63 -14.61
N LYS A 480 -10.80 -3.63 -14.30
CA LYS A 480 -10.45 -4.71 -15.25
C LYS A 480 -11.66 -5.58 -15.60
N PHE A 481 -12.49 -5.95 -14.62
CA PHE A 481 -13.75 -6.65 -14.87
C PHE A 481 -14.68 -5.84 -15.77
N SER A 482 -14.88 -4.55 -15.50
CA SER A 482 -15.71 -3.70 -16.35
C SER A 482 -15.13 -3.58 -17.77
N GLY A 483 -13.81 -3.48 -17.92
CA GLY A 483 -13.14 -3.42 -19.23
C GLY A 483 -13.27 -4.70 -20.06
N LEU A 484 -13.46 -5.85 -19.39
CA LEU A 484 -13.73 -7.15 -20.03
C LEU A 484 -15.23 -7.43 -20.24
N GLY A 485 -16.11 -6.47 -19.88
CA GLY A 485 -17.57 -6.63 -19.97
C GLY A 485 -18.19 -7.42 -18.82
N LEU A 486 -17.44 -7.75 -17.78
CA LEU A 486 -17.93 -8.39 -16.55
C LEU A 486 -18.56 -7.36 -15.60
N THR A 487 -19.54 -6.60 -16.10
CA THR A 487 -20.09 -5.41 -15.41
C THR A 487 -20.75 -5.73 -14.08
N ARG A 488 -21.38 -6.90 -13.91
CA ARG A 488 -22.01 -7.31 -12.64
C ARG A 488 -20.98 -7.54 -11.54
N SER A 489 -19.91 -8.30 -11.82
CA SER A 489 -18.83 -8.54 -10.87
C SER A 489 -18.10 -7.23 -10.51
N ALA A 490 -17.93 -6.33 -11.48
CA ALA A 490 -17.41 -4.98 -11.23
C ALA A 490 -18.33 -4.18 -10.31
N LEU A 491 -19.65 -4.19 -10.56
CA LEU A 491 -20.65 -3.50 -9.75
C LEU A 491 -20.62 -3.95 -8.28
N GLU A 492 -20.56 -5.27 -8.03
CA GLU A 492 -20.47 -5.82 -6.67
C GLU A 492 -19.24 -5.30 -5.90
N ILE A 493 -18.09 -5.21 -6.57
CA ILE A 493 -16.87 -4.65 -5.98
C ILE A 493 -17.05 -3.15 -5.67
N PHE A 494 -17.54 -2.37 -6.64
CA PHE A 494 -17.69 -0.93 -6.47
C PHE A 494 -18.75 -0.56 -5.42
N GLU A 495 -19.83 -1.32 -5.31
CA GLU A 495 -20.84 -1.14 -4.26
C GLU A 495 -20.26 -1.44 -2.88
N ARG A 496 -19.47 -2.51 -2.74
CA ARG A 496 -18.80 -2.86 -1.49
C ARG A 496 -17.75 -1.83 -1.06
N LEU A 497 -17.07 -1.20 -2.03
CA LEU A 497 -16.12 -0.10 -1.80
C LEU A 497 -16.81 1.27 -1.70
N GLU A 498 -18.13 1.35 -1.92
CA GLU A 498 -18.88 2.62 -1.94
C GLU A 498 -18.28 3.66 -2.91
N MET A 499 -17.72 3.19 -4.02
CA MET A 499 -17.17 4.04 -5.09
C MET A 499 -18.29 4.40 -6.07
N TRP A 500 -19.16 5.32 -5.64
CA TRP A 500 -20.42 5.63 -6.32
C TRP A 500 -20.27 6.08 -7.78
N GLU A 501 -19.17 6.76 -8.12
CA GLU A 501 -18.89 7.15 -9.51
C GLU A 501 -18.75 5.93 -10.43
N HIS A 502 -18.04 4.90 -9.96
CA HIS A 502 -17.90 3.65 -10.69
C HIS A 502 -19.19 2.82 -10.70
N VAL A 503 -19.96 2.82 -9.60
CA VAL A 503 -21.29 2.19 -9.55
C VAL A 503 -22.22 2.79 -10.60
N VAL A 504 -22.28 4.12 -10.67
CA VAL A 504 -23.05 4.85 -11.68
C VAL A 504 -22.57 4.51 -13.08
N GLN A 505 -21.25 4.50 -13.32
CA GLN A 505 -20.70 4.12 -14.62
C GLN A 505 -21.10 2.70 -15.02
N CYS A 506 -21.11 1.74 -14.09
CA CYS A 506 -21.60 0.39 -14.35
C CYS A 506 -23.10 0.39 -14.71
N HIS A 507 -23.94 1.18 -14.05
CA HIS A 507 -25.35 1.31 -14.42
C HIS A 507 -25.54 1.98 -15.79
N LEU A 508 -24.72 2.97 -16.15
CA LEU A 508 -24.71 3.56 -17.48
C LEU A 508 -24.33 2.53 -18.55
N ASN A 509 -23.33 1.68 -18.28
CA ASN A 509 -22.93 0.59 -19.17
C ASN A 509 -24.01 -0.51 -19.29
N LEU A 510 -24.92 -0.61 -18.32
CA LEU A 510 -26.09 -1.50 -18.32
C LEU A 510 -27.36 -0.80 -18.87
N ASP A 511 -27.21 0.32 -19.58
CA ASP A 511 -28.28 1.16 -20.14
C ASP A 511 -29.34 1.61 -19.12
N SER A 512 -28.97 1.64 -17.84
CA SER A 512 -29.85 1.92 -16.70
C SER A 512 -29.58 3.30 -16.10
N LYS A 513 -29.59 4.35 -16.94
CA LYS A 513 -29.30 5.75 -16.51
C LYS A 513 -30.24 6.23 -15.39
N THR A 514 -31.51 5.84 -15.45
CA THR A 514 -32.51 6.20 -14.43
C THR A 514 -32.15 5.68 -13.04
N ILE A 515 -31.62 4.45 -12.97
CA ILE A 515 -31.17 3.82 -11.72
C ILE A 515 -29.94 4.56 -11.17
N GLY A 516 -28.99 4.95 -12.04
CA GLY A 516 -27.84 5.74 -11.62
C GLY A 516 -28.25 7.09 -11.00
N ILE A 517 -29.18 7.81 -11.63
CA ILE A 517 -29.69 9.09 -11.10
C ILE A 517 -30.47 8.89 -9.80
N SER A 518 -31.37 7.90 -9.74
CA SER A 518 -32.15 7.63 -8.53
C SER A 518 -31.26 7.25 -7.36
N LEU A 519 -30.22 6.44 -7.62
CA LEU A 519 -29.22 6.05 -6.62
C LEU A 519 -28.51 7.28 -6.05
N VAL A 520 -28.01 8.19 -6.89
CA VAL A 520 -27.32 9.40 -6.43
C VAL A 520 -28.27 10.30 -5.64
N ARG A 521 -29.53 10.44 -6.07
CA ARG A 521 -30.54 11.20 -5.32
C ARG A 521 -30.86 10.56 -3.96
N GLU A 522 -31.02 9.24 -3.90
CA GLU A 522 -31.20 8.52 -2.62
C GLU A 522 -30.00 8.69 -1.68
N LEU A 523 -28.79 8.72 -2.24
CA LEU A 523 -27.54 9.02 -1.53
C LEU A 523 -27.37 10.51 -1.17
N ILE A 524 -28.14 11.44 -1.75
CA ILE A 524 -28.17 12.85 -1.33
C ILE A 524 -29.28 13.09 -0.31
N GLU A 525 -30.40 12.39 -0.43
CA GLU A 525 -31.59 12.52 0.42
C GLU A 525 -31.45 11.80 1.77
N GLY A 526 -30.61 10.76 1.87
CA GLY A 526 -30.43 10.02 3.13
C GLY A 526 -31.06 8.63 3.12
N LYS A 527 -31.77 8.25 2.05
CA LYS A 527 -32.49 6.98 1.94
C LYS A 527 -31.54 5.79 1.86
N LYS A 528 -30.47 5.91 1.04
CA LYS A 528 -29.36 4.96 1.02
C LYS A 528 -28.26 5.52 1.92
N ILE A 529 -27.99 4.80 3.01
CA ILE A 529 -27.00 5.19 4.01
C ILE A 529 -25.71 4.41 3.72
N GLU A 530 -24.62 5.15 3.57
CA GLU A 530 -23.25 4.60 3.48
C GLU A 530 -22.91 3.87 4.78
N SER A 531 -22.15 2.79 4.72
CA SER A 531 -21.79 1.97 5.87
C SER A 531 -21.12 2.77 6.99
N SER A 532 -20.30 3.78 6.65
CA SER A 532 -19.71 4.70 7.62
C SER A 532 -20.75 5.50 8.42
N LEU A 533 -21.92 5.77 7.84
CA LEU A 533 -23.00 6.54 8.46
C LEU A 533 -23.99 5.65 9.22
N LYS A 534 -24.08 4.36 8.88
CA LYS A 534 -24.94 3.39 9.60
C LYS A 534 -24.46 3.13 11.02
N MET A 535 -23.16 3.26 11.27
CA MET A 535 -22.51 2.90 12.53
C MET A 535 -22.35 4.07 13.51
N SER A 536 -22.66 5.33 13.11
CA SER A 536 -22.57 6.48 14.02
C SER A 536 -23.89 6.72 14.74
N ARG A 537 -23.86 6.80 16.09
CA ARG A 537 -25.02 7.13 16.92
C ARG A 537 -25.30 8.63 16.98
N SER A 538 -24.29 9.45 16.68
CA SER A 538 -24.29 10.90 16.97
C SER A 538 -24.27 11.80 15.72
N ARG A 539 -23.89 11.31 14.52
CA ARG A 539 -23.85 12.13 13.29
C ARG A 539 -24.66 11.52 12.15
N SER A 540 -25.94 11.89 12.08
CA SER A 540 -26.75 11.75 10.85
C SER A 540 -26.36 12.78 9.79
N THR A 541 -25.53 13.76 10.14
CA THR A 541 -25.04 14.82 9.25
C THR A 541 -23.94 14.27 8.37
N ARG A 542 -24.23 14.13 7.07
CA ARG A 542 -23.23 13.78 6.07
C ARG A 542 -22.08 14.78 6.08
N GLU A 543 -20.88 14.26 5.91
CA GLU A 543 -19.69 15.08 5.81
C GLU A 543 -19.82 16.05 4.62
N PRO A 544 -19.70 17.38 4.84
CA PRO A 544 -19.95 18.40 3.82
C PRO A 544 -19.16 18.19 2.52
N LYS A 545 -17.91 17.74 2.64
CA LYS A 545 -17.00 17.46 1.52
C LYS A 545 -17.48 16.30 0.65
N ARG A 546 -17.92 15.20 1.28
CA ARG A 546 -18.46 14.01 0.58
C ARG A 546 -19.78 14.32 -0.11
N LEU A 547 -20.66 15.06 0.56
CA LEU A 547 -21.92 15.51 -0.03
C LEU A 547 -21.67 16.38 -1.27
N GLY A 548 -20.66 17.25 -1.23
CA GLY A 548 -20.20 18.00 -2.41
C GLY A 548 -19.80 17.12 -3.60
N LYS A 549 -19.12 15.99 -3.37
CA LYS A 549 -18.76 15.03 -4.44
C LYS A 549 -20.00 14.40 -5.09
N LEU A 550 -20.99 14.01 -4.30
CA LEU A 550 -22.25 13.46 -4.81
C LEU A 550 -23.04 14.46 -5.66
N TRP A 551 -23.06 15.74 -5.26
CA TRP A 551 -23.67 16.80 -6.07
C TRP A 551 -22.93 17.03 -7.39
N CYS A 552 -21.58 16.93 -7.41
CA CYS A 552 -20.81 16.99 -8.65
C CYS A 552 -21.17 15.84 -9.59
N LEU A 553 -21.30 14.62 -9.06
CA LEU A 553 -21.70 13.44 -9.83
C LEU A 553 -23.12 13.60 -10.40
N LEU A 554 -24.07 14.13 -9.62
CA LEU A 554 -25.43 14.41 -10.10
C LEU A 554 -25.42 15.45 -11.23
N ALA A 555 -24.62 16.50 -11.10
CA ALA A 555 -24.45 17.53 -12.12
C ALA A 555 -23.95 16.95 -13.45
N GLU A 556 -22.97 16.05 -13.39
CA GLU A 556 -22.41 15.36 -14.57
C GLU A 556 -23.45 14.45 -15.26
N LEU A 557 -24.35 13.82 -14.49
CA LEU A 557 -25.40 12.95 -15.04
C LEU A 557 -26.57 13.72 -15.68
N GLU A 558 -26.99 14.82 -15.07
CA GLU A 558 -28.12 15.64 -15.52
C GLU A 558 -27.73 16.80 -16.45
N GLY A 559 -26.45 17.20 -16.45
CA GLY A 559 -25.93 18.31 -17.26
C GLY A 559 -26.37 19.70 -16.78
N LYS A 560 -26.74 19.84 -15.50
CA LYS A 560 -27.26 21.10 -14.93
C LYS A 560 -26.21 21.83 -14.08
N PRO A 561 -25.92 23.12 -14.36
CA PRO A 561 -24.90 23.87 -13.64
C PRO A 561 -25.26 24.20 -12.18
N GLU A 562 -26.56 24.29 -11.87
CA GLU A 562 -27.08 24.55 -10.51
C GLU A 562 -26.56 23.54 -9.47
N HIS A 563 -26.33 22.29 -9.90
CA HIS A 563 -25.82 21.24 -9.04
C HIS A 563 -24.33 21.43 -8.69
N TRP A 564 -23.51 22.04 -9.56
CA TRP A 564 -22.12 22.40 -9.22
C TRP A 564 -22.07 23.58 -8.24
N GLU A 565 -22.98 24.56 -8.36
CA GLU A 565 -23.09 25.67 -7.40
C GLU A 565 -23.54 25.17 -6.02
N THR A 566 -24.47 24.21 -6.01
CA THR A 566 -24.91 23.52 -4.79
C THR A 566 -23.76 22.72 -4.18
N ALA A 567 -23.01 21.97 -4.99
CA ALA A 567 -21.82 21.24 -4.54
C ALA A 567 -20.79 22.17 -3.88
N TRP A 568 -20.55 23.33 -4.50
CA TRP A 568 -19.64 24.34 -3.97
C TRP A 568 -20.09 24.85 -2.60
N THR A 569 -21.36 25.23 -2.47
CA THR A 569 -21.93 25.76 -1.22
C THR A 569 -21.93 24.72 -0.11
N VAL A 570 -22.39 23.50 -0.42
CA VAL A 570 -22.48 22.40 0.53
C VAL A 570 -21.09 21.93 0.99
N SER A 571 -20.08 21.97 0.11
CA SER A 571 -18.69 21.66 0.47
C SER A 571 -18.00 22.76 1.27
N GLN A 572 -18.71 23.82 1.68
CA GLN A 572 -18.14 24.99 2.37
C GLN A 572 -17.00 25.65 1.57
N HIS A 573 -17.16 25.72 0.24
CA HIS A 573 -16.19 26.34 -0.67
C HIS A 573 -14.82 25.63 -0.70
N THR A 574 -14.81 24.31 -0.51
CA THR A 574 -13.58 23.51 -0.51
C THR A 574 -13.47 22.53 -1.69
N SER A 575 -14.54 22.33 -2.47
CA SER A 575 -14.51 21.40 -3.61
C SER A 575 -13.80 22.00 -4.83
N SER A 576 -12.59 21.53 -5.11
CA SER A 576 -11.84 21.90 -6.33
C SER A 576 -12.54 21.40 -7.61
N ARG A 577 -13.11 20.19 -7.59
CA ARG A 577 -13.83 19.57 -8.73
C ARG A 577 -15.04 20.41 -9.14
N ALA A 578 -15.86 20.84 -8.19
CA ALA A 578 -17.06 21.64 -8.49
C ALA A 578 -16.72 22.90 -9.30
N MET A 579 -15.69 23.66 -8.86
CA MET A 579 -15.26 24.88 -9.53
C MET A 579 -14.59 24.61 -10.88
N ARG A 580 -13.89 23.49 -11.04
CA ARG A 580 -13.34 23.08 -12.36
C ARG A 580 -14.44 22.74 -13.34
N SER A 581 -15.42 21.93 -12.94
CA SER A 581 -16.53 21.53 -13.80
C SER A 581 -17.41 22.73 -14.16
N LEU A 582 -17.68 23.63 -13.20
CA LEU A 582 -18.39 24.89 -13.46
C LEU A 582 -17.60 25.83 -14.38
N GLY A 583 -16.28 25.93 -14.18
CA GLY A 583 -15.39 26.69 -15.05
C GLY A 583 -15.35 26.14 -16.48
N ALA A 584 -15.28 24.82 -16.65
CA ALA A 584 -15.36 24.15 -17.94
C ALA A 584 -16.71 24.39 -18.63
N HIS A 585 -17.80 24.36 -17.88
CA HIS A 585 -19.14 24.67 -18.38
C HIS A 585 -19.24 26.12 -18.91
N HIS A 586 -18.78 27.11 -18.12
CA HIS A 586 -18.75 28.52 -18.57
C HIS A 586 -17.82 28.74 -19.76
N PHE A 587 -16.69 28.03 -19.81
CA PHE A 587 -15.78 28.07 -20.94
C PHE A 587 -16.46 27.57 -22.23
N MET A 588 -17.20 26.46 -22.14
CA MET A 588 -17.98 25.92 -23.27
C MET A 588 -19.09 26.88 -23.74
N GLN A 589 -19.66 27.69 -22.83
CA GLN A 589 -20.63 28.73 -23.16
C GLN A 589 -20.02 30.02 -23.73
N GLY A 590 -18.69 30.16 -23.70
CA GLY A 590 -17.98 31.37 -24.13
C GLY A 590 -17.90 32.48 -23.06
N ASP A 591 -18.33 32.24 -21.82
CA ASP A 591 -18.19 33.18 -20.70
C ASP A 591 -16.81 33.04 -20.04
N TYR A 592 -15.78 33.51 -20.76
CA TYR A 592 -14.39 33.43 -20.30
C TYR A 592 -14.10 34.15 -18.98
N PRO A 593 -14.71 35.32 -18.67
CA PRO A 593 -14.51 35.99 -17.38
C PRO A 593 -14.94 35.13 -16.19
N LYS A 594 -16.14 34.51 -16.24
CA LYS A 594 -16.60 33.62 -15.17
C LYS A 594 -15.80 32.32 -15.12
N ALA A 595 -15.49 31.75 -16.29
CA ALA A 595 -14.64 30.57 -16.37
C ALA A 595 -13.29 30.79 -15.68
N LYS A 596 -12.63 31.93 -15.96
CA LYS A 596 -11.37 32.31 -15.30
C LYS A 596 -11.50 32.39 -13.79
N GLN A 597 -12.54 33.06 -13.28
CA GLN A 597 -12.76 33.18 -11.83
C GLN A 597 -12.94 31.80 -11.18
N CYS A 598 -13.67 30.91 -11.84
CA CYS A 598 -13.90 29.56 -11.32
C CYS A 598 -12.61 28.73 -11.29
N LEU A 599 -11.85 28.76 -12.38
CA LEU A 599 -10.59 28.02 -12.49
C LEU A 599 -9.51 28.52 -11.52
N LEU A 600 -9.44 29.83 -11.26
CA LEU A 600 -8.53 30.39 -10.24
C LEU A 600 -8.87 29.86 -8.84
N ARG A 601 -10.15 29.88 -8.45
CA ARG A 601 -10.58 29.33 -7.16
C ARG A 601 -10.27 27.83 -7.03
N ALA A 602 -10.43 27.07 -8.12
CA ALA A 602 -10.05 25.67 -8.13
C ALA A 602 -8.54 25.46 -7.93
N LEU A 603 -7.72 26.29 -8.58
CA LEU A 603 -6.26 26.24 -8.50
C LEU A 603 -5.75 26.61 -7.10
N ASP A 604 -6.38 27.59 -6.44
CA ASP A 604 -6.06 28.01 -5.07
C ASP A 604 -6.26 26.86 -4.06
N ILE A 605 -7.22 25.97 -4.33
CA ILE A 605 -7.49 24.79 -3.49
C ILE A 605 -6.53 23.65 -3.82
N ASN A 606 -6.46 23.26 -5.10
CA ASN A 606 -5.61 22.17 -5.56
C ASN A 606 -4.82 22.58 -6.83
N PRO A 607 -3.54 22.97 -6.67
CA PRO A 607 -2.73 23.46 -7.78
C PRO A 607 -2.19 22.33 -8.69
N SER A 608 -2.15 21.08 -8.24
CA SER A 608 -1.53 19.96 -8.97
C SER A 608 -2.47 19.23 -9.91
N SER A 609 -3.73 19.67 -10.04
CA SER A 609 -4.70 18.95 -10.86
C SER A 609 -4.45 19.18 -12.35
N THR A 610 -3.56 18.36 -12.92
CA THR A 610 -3.14 18.38 -14.31
C THR A 610 -3.98 17.49 -15.23
N ARG A 611 -5.11 16.94 -14.74
CA ARG A 611 -6.03 16.18 -15.59
C ARG A 611 -7.46 16.75 -15.51
N PRO A 612 -8.05 17.08 -16.68
CA PRO A 612 -9.50 17.18 -16.81
C PRO A 612 -10.17 15.84 -16.54
#